data_AF-A0A6G3YT78-F1
#
_entry.id   AF-A0A6G3YT78-F1
#
_cell.length_a   1.000
_cell.length_b   1.000
_cell.length_c   1.000
_cell.angle_alpha   90.00
_cell.angle_beta   90.00
_cell.angle_gamma   90.00
#
_symmetry.space_group_name_H-M   'P 1'
#
loop_
_entity.id
_entity.type
_entity.pdbx_description
1 polymer ?
#
loop_
_entity_poly.entity_id
_entity_poly.type
_entity_poly.pdbx_seq_one_letter_code
_entity_poly.pdbx_strand_id
1 'polypeptide(L)'
;MAKTVRLEPIAQESSIQTNGNLLSVLLNKDLDVLKECGGRGMCATCHIYVNEGSESLTPVNRREQRTLEVITSCKTNSRLACQARVIGEGVVVELPPGMYVNSLQDIEALIGRRAETNLLHPITGAVLVEESKLITRSMLKQLENTDTFKVSEFFKQSSGA
;
A
#
# COMPACT_ATOMS: atom_id res chain seq x y z
N MET A 1 12.30 21.84 -10.39
CA MET A 1 11.04 22.29 -11.01
C MET A 1 9.92 21.48 -10.38
N ALA A 2 8.76 22.10 -10.14
CA ALA A 2 7.59 21.38 -9.68
C ALA A 2 6.93 20.66 -10.86
N LYS A 3 6.32 19.51 -10.58
CA LYS A 3 5.65 18.60 -11.50
C LYS A 3 4.26 18.29 -10.95
N THR A 4 3.36 17.82 -11.80
CA THR A 4 1.98 17.53 -11.38
C THR A 4 1.69 16.03 -11.35
N VAL A 5 1.01 15.59 -10.29
CA VAL A 5 0.50 14.24 -10.11
C VAL A 5 -1.00 14.31 -9.85
N ARG A 6 -1.79 13.50 -10.57
CA ARG A 6 -3.24 13.36 -10.35
C ARG A 6 -3.54 12.07 -9.61
N LEU A 7 -4.44 12.16 -8.63
CA LEU A 7 -4.90 11.07 -7.78
C LEU A 7 -6.33 10.72 -8.17
N GLU A 8 -6.53 9.50 -8.65
CA GLU A 8 -7.83 8.93 -8.96
C GLU A 8 -8.25 7.94 -7.86
N PRO A 9 -9.57 7.77 -7.61
CA PRO A 9 -10.72 8.38 -8.31
C PRO A 9 -11.14 9.77 -7.77
N ILE A 10 -10.40 10.34 -6.82
CA ILE A 10 -10.77 11.61 -6.17
C ILE A 10 -10.49 12.86 -7.03
N ALA A 11 -10.02 12.67 -8.27
CA ALA A 11 -9.66 13.71 -9.23
C ALA A 11 -8.80 14.85 -8.64
N GLN A 12 -7.90 14.52 -7.71
CA GLN A 12 -7.11 15.52 -6.99
C GLN A 12 -5.72 15.69 -7.58
N GLU A 13 -5.33 16.92 -7.87
CA GLU A 13 -3.98 17.24 -8.31
C GLU A 13 -3.07 17.66 -7.15
N SER A 14 -1.80 17.31 -7.25
CA SER A 14 -0.77 17.66 -6.29
C SER A 14 0.54 18.00 -6.98
N SER A 15 1.20 19.05 -6.49
CA SER A 15 2.54 19.42 -6.95
C SER A 15 3.61 18.62 -6.23
N ILE A 16 4.60 18.11 -6.97
CA ILE A 16 5.76 17.41 -6.43
C ILE A 16 7.05 17.97 -7.05
N GLN A 17 8.13 18.04 -6.30
CA GLN A 17 9.43 18.40 -6.88
C GLN A 17 9.95 17.27 -7.78
N THR A 18 10.72 17.61 -8.82
CA THR A 18 11.50 16.63 -9.59
C THR A 18 12.29 15.71 -8.65
N ASN A 19 12.25 14.39 -8.93
CA ASN A 19 12.80 13.32 -8.10
C ASN A 19 12.13 13.11 -6.74
N GLY A 20 11.03 13.81 -6.43
CA GLY A 20 10.20 13.53 -5.27
C GLY A 20 9.55 12.15 -5.38
N ASN A 21 9.38 11.47 -4.24
CA ASN A 21 8.67 10.19 -4.19
C ASN A 21 7.14 10.40 -4.16
N LEU A 22 6.41 9.53 -4.84
CA LEU A 22 4.94 9.58 -4.86
C LEU A 22 4.33 9.37 -3.47
N LEU A 23 4.99 8.65 -2.57
CA LEU A 23 4.51 8.45 -1.20
C LEU A 23 4.27 9.78 -0.46
N SER A 24 5.11 10.80 -0.68
CA SER A 24 4.93 12.10 -0.04
C SER A 24 3.65 12.80 -0.50
N VAL A 25 3.26 12.63 -1.77
CA VAL A 25 1.99 13.13 -2.30
C VAL A 25 0.81 12.45 -1.62
N LEU A 26 0.87 11.12 -1.47
CA LEU A 26 -0.21 10.35 -0.86
C LEU A 26 -0.39 10.68 0.64
N LEU A 27 0.71 10.76 1.38
CA LEU A 27 0.68 11.08 2.82
C LEU A 27 0.18 12.51 3.09
N ASN A 28 0.52 13.47 2.22
CA ASN A 28 0.09 14.86 2.38
C ASN A 28 -1.41 15.06 2.14
N LYS A 29 -2.11 14.06 1.61
CA LYS A 29 -3.54 14.13 1.28
C LYS A 29 -4.42 13.30 2.21
N ASP A 30 -3.86 12.82 3.32
CA ASP A 30 -4.55 11.96 4.30
C ASP A 30 -5.26 10.76 3.64
N LEU A 31 -4.73 10.30 2.52
CA LEU A 31 -5.13 9.03 1.93
C LEU A 31 -4.57 7.95 2.83
N ASP A 32 -5.37 6.93 3.17
CA ASP A 32 -5.08 5.81 4.11
C ASP A 32 -3.88 4.94 3.69
N VAL A 33 -2.75 5.59 3.47
CA VAL A 33 -1.47 5.05 3.02
C VAL A 33 -0.56 5.05 4.21
N LEU A 34 0.00 3.88 4.49
CA LEU A 34 0.87 3.71 5.63
C LEU A 34 2.33 3.63 5.18
N LYS A 35 3.23 3.99 6.08
CA LYS A 35 4.69 3.90 5.87
C LYS A 35 5.28 2.80 6.77
N GLU A 36 4.64 1.63 6.76
CA GLU A 36 4.93 0.54 7.70
C GLU A 36 6.43 0.14 7.68
N CYS A 37 7.01 -0.06 6.50
CA CYS A 37 8.43 -0.38 6.37
C CYS A 37 9.38 0.83 6.41
N GLY A 38 8.89 2.04 6.69
CA GLY A 38 9.70 3.25 6.61
C GLY A 38 10.06 3.69 5.18
N GLY A 39 9.41 3.15 4.14
CA GLY A 39 9.71 3.45 2.73
C GLY A 39 10.90 2.67 2.17
N ARG A 40 11.20 1.49 2.73
CA ARG A 40 12.29 0.60 2.31
C ARG A 40 11.94 -0.30 1.12
N GLY A 41 10.69 -0.27 0.66
CA GLY A 41 10.19 -1.13 -0.41
C GLY A 41 10.13 -2.60 0.03
N MET A 42 9.46 -2.85 1.16
CA MET A 42 9.33 -4.19 1.78
C MET A 42 7.91 -4.47 2.31
N CYS A 43 6.93 -3.62 1.99
CA CYS A 43 5.53 -3.77 2.40
C CYS A 43 4.60 -3.34 1.26
N ALA A 44 3.32 -3.67 1.39
CA ALA A 44 2.28 -3.34 0.42
C ALA A 44 1.57 -2.00 0.70
N THR A 45 1.74 -1.43 1.88
CA THR A 45 0.94 -0.26 2.32
C THR A 45 1.12 1.04 1.53
N CYS A 46 2.07 1.10 0.60
CA CYS A 46 2.24 2.21 -0.35
C CYS A 46 2.06 1.78 -1.81
N HIS A 47 1.44 0.62 -2.03
CA HIS A 47 1.12 0.10 -3.35
C HIS A 47 0.12 1.02 -4.04
N ILE A 48 0.38 1.32 -5.31
CA ILE A 48 -0.44 2.13 -6.19
C ILE A 48 -0.49 1.51 -7.58
N TYR A 49 -1.53 1.86 -8.32
CA TYR A 49 -1.62 1.64 -9.76
C TYR A 49 -1.27 2.94 -10.49
N VAL A 50 -0.40 2.87 -11.50
CA VAL A 50 -0.07 4.00 -12.36
C VAL A 50 -0.92 3.91 -13.61
N ASN A 51 -1.93 4.75 -13.72
CA ASN A 51 -2.87 4.75 -14.84
C ASN A 51 -2.27 5.47 -16.06
N GLU A 52 -1.51 6.54 -15.84
CA GLU A 52 -0.82 7.30 -16.89
C GLU A 52 0.56 7.79 -16.41
N GLY A 53 1.48 8.05 -17.36
CA GLY A 53 2.80 8.65 -17.06
C GLY A 53 3.80 7.67 -16.43
N SER A 54 3.75 6.38 -16.77
CA SER A 54 4.68 5.37 -16.26
C SER A 54 6.15 5.67 -16.62
N GLU A 55 6.37 6.22 -17.81
CA GLU A 55 7.63 6.71 -18.36
C GLU A 55 8.14 7.98 -17.66
N SER A 56 7.23 8.70 -17.00
CA SER A 56 7.53 9.87 -16.17
C SER A 56 7.97 9.50 -14.76
N LEU A 57 8.18 8.21 -14.46
CA LEU A 57 8.67 7.69 -13.19
C LEU A 57 10.05 7.04 -13.34
N THR A 58 10.81 7.00 -12.25
CA THR A 58 12.03 6.19 -12.20
C THR A 58 11.73 4.71 -12.47
N PRO A 59 12.66 3.97 -13.10
CA PRO A 59 12.50 2.54 -13.32
C PRO A 59 12.24 1.78 -12.01
N VAL A 60 11.56 0.64 -12.13
CA VAL A 60 11.35 -0.29 -11.01
C VAL A 60 12.71 -0.81 -10.54
N ASN A 61 12.97 -0.68 -9.24
CA ASN A 61 14.22 -1.18 -8.66
C ASN A 61 14.06 -2.62 -8.14
N ARG A 62 15.19 -3.29 -7.83
CA ARG A 62 15.19 -4.69 -7.39
C ARG A 62 14.36 -4.96 -6.13
N ARG A 63 14.35 -4.05 -5.16
CA ARG A 63 13.57 -4.21 -3.91
C ARG A 63 12.09 -4.03 -4.17
N GLU A 64 11.75 -3.03 -4.98
CA GLU A 64 10.39 -2.80 -5.46
C GLU A 64 9.85 -4.05 -6.17
N GLN A 65 10.60 -4.58 -7.14
CA GLN A 65 10.23 -5.77 -7.91
C GLN A 65 9.91 -6.98 -7.01
N ARG A 66 10.81 -7.30 -6.06
CA ARG A 66 10.62 -8.41 -5.11
C ARG A 66 9.36 -8.26 -4.26
N THR A 67 9.03 -7.04 -3.88
CA THR A 67 7.83 -6.78 -3.07
C THR A 67 6.57 -6.88 -3.94
N LEU A 68 6.62 -6.36 -5.17
CA LEU A 68 5.50 -6.47 -6.11
C LEU A 68 5.17 -7.93 -6.45
N GLU A 69 6.15 -8.84 -6.47
CA GLU A 69 5.95 -10.27 -6.70
C GLU A 69 5.14 -10.98 -5.61
N VAL A 70 5.14 -10.46 -4.38
CA VAL A 70 4.40 -11.05 -3.25
C VAL A 70 3.08 -10.34 -2.97
N ILE A 71 2.79 -9.22 -3.65
CA ILE A 71 1.54 -8.50 -3.47
C ILE A 71 0.42 -9.21 -4.23
N THR A 72 -0.62 -9.62 -3.52
CA THR A 72 -1.73 -10.39 -4.12
C THR A 72 -2.53 -9.58 -5.15
N SER A 73 -2.69 -8.27 -4.93
CA SER A 73 -3.41 -7.35 -5.83
C SER A 73 -2.52 -6.73 -6.92
N CYS A 74 -1.31 -7.25 -7.13
CA CYS A 74 -0.35 -6.69 -8.08
C CYS A 74 -0.84 -6.82 -9.52
N LYS A 75 -0.66 -5.75 -10.30
CA LYS A 75 -0.97 -5.61 -11.73
C LYS A 75 0.27 -5.13 -12.48
N THR A 76 0.27 -5.22 -13.80
CA THR A 76 1.39 -4.76 -14.66
C THR A 76 1.75 -3.29 -14.47
N ASN A 77 0.77 -2.45 -14.10
CA ASN A 77 0.96 -1.04 -13.81
C ASN A 77 1.17 -0.73 -12.31
N SER A 78 1.45 -1.75 -11.50
CA SER A 78 1.68 -1.56 -10.07
C SER A 78 3.05 -0.98 -9.77
N ARG A 79 3.08 -0.06 -8.82
CA ARG A 79 4.31 0.53 -8.27
C ARG A 79 4.22 0.62 -6.76
N LEU A 80 5.37 0.71 -6.10
CA LEU A 80 5.44 1.16 -4.72
C LEU A 80 5.70 2.67 -4.72
N ALA A 81 4.76 3.46 -4.20
CA ALA A 81 4.85 4.92 -4.19
C ALA A 81 6.12 5.43 -3.46
N CYS A 82 6.64 4.65 -2.50
CA CYS A 82 7.89 4.99 -1.81
C CYS A 82 9.15 4.84 -2.69
N GLN A 83 9.09 4.01 -3.73
CA GLN A 83 10.20 3.75 -4.66
C GLN A 83 10.03 4.50 -6.00
N ALA A 84 8.79 4.84 -6.37
CA ALA A 84 8.49 5.59 -7.58
C ALA A 84 8.74 7.11 -7.40
N ARG A 85 9.77 7.63 -8.09
CA ARG A 85 10.10 9.06 -8.11
C ARG A 85 9.66 9.70 -9.41
N VAL A 86 9.11 10.90 -9.33
CA VAL A 86 8.58 11.63 -10.49
C VAL A 86 9.69 12.39 -11.21
N ILE A 87 9.91 12.05 -12.48
CA ILE A 87 10.94 12.63 -13.36
C ILE A 87 10.34 13.36 -14.57
N GLY A 88 9.11 13.02 -14.99
CA GLY A 88 8.36 13.64 -16.09
C GLY A 88 7.04 14.26 -15.63
N GLU A 89 6.16 14.67 -16.54
CA GLU A 89 4.82 15.20 -16.24
C GLU A 89 3.74 14.14 -16.53
N GLY A 90 2.49 14.43 -16.15
CA GLY A 90 1.33 13.62 -16.55
C GLY A 90 1.20 12.29 -15.81
N VAL A 91 1.68 12.23 -14.56
CA VAL A 91 1.54 11.03 -13.74
C VAL A 91 0.14 10.98 -13.13
N VAL A 92 -0.61 9.93 -13.44
CA VAL A 92 -1.93 9.66 -12.85
C VAL A 92 -1.86 8.34 -12.09
N VAL A 93 -2.23 8.37 -10.81
CA VAL A 93 -2.15 7.19 -9.94
C VAL A 93 -3.44 6.95 -9.17
N GLU A 94 -3.65 5.71 -8.81
CA GLU A 94 -4.81 5.22 -8.09
C GLU A 94 -4.38 4.30 -6.95
N LEU A 95 -5.13 4.31 -5.85
CA LEU A 95 -4.89 3.41 -4.72
C LEU A 95 -5.69 2.11 -4.88
N PRO A 96 -5.14 0.96 -4.45
CA PRO A 96 -5.91 -0.26 -4.32
C PRO A 96 -7.11 -0.05 -3.40
N PRO A 97 -8.29 -0.62 -3.72
CA PRO A 97 -9.45 -0.53 -2.85
C PRO A 97 -9.23 -1.36 -1.58
N GLY A 98 -9.56 -0.78 -0.42
CA GLY A 98 -9.44 -1.44 0.87
C GLY A 98 -8.65 -0.62 1.88
N MET A 99 -8.70 -1.06 3.13
CA MET A 99 -8.01 -0.46 4.26
C MET A 99 -6.93 -1.42 4.78
N TYR A 100 -5.69 -0.96 4.86
CA TYR A 100 -4.61 -1.74 5.44
C TYR A 100 -4.70 -1.77 6.97
N VAL A 101 -4.57 -2.96 7.55
CA VAL A 101 -4.67 -3.15 9.00
C VAL A 101 -3.32 -3.53 9.60
N ASN A 102 -2.83 -2.75 10.57
CA ASN A 102 -1.48 -2.94 11.11
C ASN A 102 -1.38 -4.06 12.13
N SER A 103 -2.47 -4.32 12.84
CA SER A 103 -2.49 -5.32 13.92
C SER A 103 -3.83 -6.05 13.99
N LEU A 104 -3.81 -7.26 14.55
CA LEU A 104 -5.05 -8.00 14.80
C LEU A 104 -5.94 -7.27 15.80
N GLN A 105 -5.35 -6.54 16.76
CA GLN A 105 -6.08 -5.74 17.74
C GLN A 105 -6.97 -4.67 17.08
N ASP A 106 -6.54 -4.10 15.95
CA ASP A 106 -7.34 -3.14 15.20
C ASP A 106 -8.60 -3.82 14.62
N ILE A 107 -8.50 -5.08 14.18
CA ILE A 107 -9.63 -5.87 13.70
C ILE A 107 -10.53 -6.30 14.87
N GLU A 108 -9.95 -6.61 16.05
CA GLU A 108 -10.72 -6.96 17.24
C GLU A 108 -11.67 -5.84 17.68
N ALA A 109 -11.24 -4.58 17.57
CA ALA A 109 -12.08 -3.42 17.86
C ALA A 109 -13.33 -3.32 16.96
N LEU A 110 -13.32 -4.01 15.82
CA LEU A 110 -14.42 -4.04 14.85
C LEU A 110 -15.34 -5.27 14.99
N ILE A 111 -15.08 -6.16 15.96
CA ILE A 111 -15.92 -7.35 16.19
C ILE A 111 -17.39 -6.97 16.37
N GLY A 112 -18.27 -7.71 15.70
CA GLY A 112 -19.72 -7.49 15.72
C GLY A 112 -20.20 -6.46 14.69
N ARG A 113 -19.28 -5.81 13.97
CA ARG A 113 -19.60 -4.92 12.84
C ARG A 113 -19.35 -5.64 11.51
N ARG A 114 -19.94 -5.10 10.44
CA ARG A 114 -19.60 -5.50 9.06
C ARG A 114 -18.45 -4.62 8.58
N ALA A 115 -17.51 -5.21 7.86
CA ALA A 115 -16.43 -4.44 7.25
C ALA A 115 -17.00 -3.46 6.20
N GLU A 116 -16.65 -2.18 6.31
CA GLU A 116 -17.10 -1.14 5.37
C GLU A 116 -16.36 -1.23 4.03
N THR A 117 -15.15 -1.79 4.04
CA THR A 117 -14.32 -2.05 2.87
C THR A 117 -13.48 -3.31 3.11
N ASN A 118 -12.73 -3.77 2.11
CA ASN A 118 -11.80 -4.88 2.28
C ASN A 118 -10.71 -4.51 3.30
N LEU A 119 -10.51 -5.35 4.31
CA LEU A 119 -9.38 -5.23 5.24
C LEU A 119 -8.19 -5.98 4.65
N LEU A 120 -7.07 -5.28 4.48
CA LEU A 120 -5.90 -5.77 3.75
C LEU A 120 -4.70 -5.98 4.68
N HIS A 121 -3.91 -7.00 4.35
CA HIS A 121 -2.67 -7.29 5.02
C HIS A 121 -1.56 -6.27 4.66
N PRO A 122 -0.83 -5.68 5.62
CA PRO A 122 0.08 -4.55 5.36
C PRO A 122 1.34 -4.95 4.58
N ILE A 123 1.75 -6.22 4.62
CA ILE A 123 2.93 -6.69 3.88
C ILE A 123 2.57 -7.20 2.49
N THR A 124 1.49 -7.97 2.38
CA THR A 124 1.17 -8.74 1.17
C THR A 124 0.00 -8.16 0.39
N GLY A 125 -0.78 -7.25 0.98
CA GLY A 125 -2.03 -6.77 0.39
C GLY A 125 -3.12 -7.83 0.28
N ALA A 126 -2.94 -9.00 0.93
CA ALA A 126 -3.95 -10.06 0.94
C ALA A 126 -5.22 -9.57 1.66
N VAL A 127 -6.39 -9.91 1.13
CA VAL A 127 -7.67 -9.61 1.77
C VAL A 127 -7.83 -10.51 3.00
N LEU A 128 -7.91 -9.89 4.17
CA LEU A 128 -8.11 -10.55 5.46
C LEU A 128 -9.59 -10.69 5.80
N VAL A 129 -10.36 -9.65 5.48
CA VAL A 129 -11.82 -9.61 5.63
C VAL A 129 -12.39 -8.89 4.42
N GLU A 130 -13.32 -9.53 3.73
CA GLU A 130 -14.00 -8.93 2.59
C GLU A 130 -15.00 -7.87 3.05
N GLU A 131 -15.25 -6.87 2.20
CA GLU A 131 -16.31 -5.89 2.36
C GLU A 131 -17.65 -6.56 2.71
N SER A 132 -18.42 -5.91 3.57
CA SER A 132 -19.72 -6.35 4.07
C SER A 132 -19.73 -7.66 4.90
N LYS A 133 -18.60 -8.36 5.08
CA LYS A 133 -18.53 -9.53 5.96
C LYS A 133 -18.62 -9.12 7.43
N LEU A 134 -19.35 -9.91 8.22
CA LEU A 134 -19.42 -9.74 9.66
C LEU A 134 -18.10 -10.14 10.30
N ILE A 135 -17.48 -9.23 11.05
CA ILE A 135 -16.23 -9.49 11.75
C ILE A 135 -16.55 -10.26 13.03
N THR A 136 -16.07 -11.50 13.12
CA THR A 136 -16.33 -12.39 14.25
C THR A 136 -15.04 -12.83 14.94
N ARG A 137 -15.10 -13.12 16.25
CA ARG A 137 -13.97 -13.69 17.00
C ARG A 137 -13.42 -14.98 16.38
N SER A 138 -14.29 -15.79 15.76
CA SER A 138 -13.86 -17.03 15.10
C SER A 138 -12.99 -16.76 13.87
N MET A 139 -13.32 -15.72 13.08
CA MET A 139 -12.51 -15.32 11.93
C MET A 139 -11.13 -14.83 12.35
N LEU A 140 -11.05 -13.99 13.38
CA LEU A 140 -9.77 -13.52 13.92
C LEU A 140 -8.89 -14.68 14.39
N LYS A 141 -9.45 -15.66 15.09
CA LYS A 141 -8.70 -16.87 15.49
C LYS A 141 -8.15 -17.65 14.29
N GLN A 142 -8.84 -17.66 13.15
CA GLN A 142 -8.31 -18.30 11.94
C GLN A 142 -7.14 -17.50 11.35
N LEU A 143 -7.22 -16.17 11.39
CA LEU A 143 -6.14 -15.29 10.96
C LEU A 143 -4.92 -15.37 11.88
N GLU A 144 -5.09 -15.52 13.19
CA GLU A 144 -3.99 -15.75 14.16
C GLU A 144 -3.22 -17.04 13.90
N ASN A 145 -3.94 -18.10 13.54
CA ASN A 145 -3.34 -19.41 13.25
C ASN A 145 -2.62 -19.44 11.89
N THR A 146 -2.87 -18.43 11.06
CA THR A 146 -2.12 -18.21 9.83
C THR A 146 -0.95 -17.29 10.19
N ASP A 147 0.29 -17.58 9.78
CA ASP A 147 1.49 -16.75 10.08
C ASP A 147 1.44 -15.31 9.51
N THR A 148 0.25 -14.86 9.10
CA THR A 148 -0.08 -13.61 8.44
C THR A 148 0.52 -12.41 9.16
N PHE A 149 0.36 -12.27 10.48
CA PHE A 149 0.65 -11.01 11.18
C PHE A 149 2.02 -10.88 11.87
N LYS A 150 3.02 -11.70 11.55
CA LYS A 150 4.40 -11.54 12.09
C LYS A 150 5.17 -10.36 11.46
N VAL A 151 4.52 -9.20 11.35
CA VAL A 151 5.01 -7.99 10.67
C VAL A 151 6.30 -7.46 11.32
N SER A 152 6.37 -7.48 12.66
CA SER A 152 7.52 -6.99 13.42
C SER A 152 8.77 -7.89 13.31
N GLU A 153 8.61 -9.18 13.05
CA GLU A 153 9.74 -10.11 12.85
C GLU A 153 10.29 -10.01 11.42
N PHE A 154 9.40 -9.80 10.44
CA PHE A 154 9.77 -9.66 9.02
C PHE A 154 10.76 -8.52 8.77
N PHE A 155 10.56 -7.36 9.41
CA PHE A 155 11.47 -6.23 9.29
C PHE A 155 12.74 -6.34 10.14
N LYS A 156 12.75 -7.16 11.20
CA LYS A 156 13.95 -7.37 12.04
C LYS A 156 14.97 -8.28 11.34
N GLN A 157 14.55 -9.33 10.65
CA GLN A 157 15.46 -10.23 9.92
C GLN A 157 16.13 -9.61 8.69
N SER A 158 15.46 -8.65 8.04
CA SER A 158 15.99 -7.99 6.82
C SER A 158 16.95 -6.82 7.09
N SER A 159 17.24 -6.52 8.36
CA SER A 159 18.27 -5.56 8.79
C SER A 159 19.71 -6.12 8.76
N GLY A 160 19.89 -7.40 8.43
CA GLY A 160 21.15 -8.13 8.58
C GLY A 160 21.80 -8.63 7.28
N ALA A 161 21.52 -8.01 6.13
CA ALA A 161 22.15 -8.38 4.84
C ALA A 161 22.52 -7.16 3.99
#